data_AF-A0A965WCH6-F1
#
_entry.id   AF-A0A965WCH6-F1
#
_cell.length_a   1.000
_cell.length_b   1.000
_cell.length_c   1.000
_cell.angle_alpha   90.00
_cell.angle_beta   90.00
_cell.angle_gamma   90.00
#
_symmetry.space_group_name_H-M   'P 1'
#
loop_
_entity.id
_entity.type
_entity.pdbx_description
1 polymer ?
#
loop_
_entity_poly.entity_id
_entity_poly.type
_entity_poly.pdbx_seq_one_letter_code
_entity_poly.pdbx_strand_id
1 'polypeptide(L)'
;MADGNTSVSRPLAQNNTGVGRPTMCRTAFVAAVAVVALSACGGDTVADTCEQASLLENARARVERAVTALEQTSQLELEEATLDIVDRLSLMREVAPRDLRSPLGVLLAAYGQLTVTLGNIGWDPTLATDDAAVQAARRAFTDQSVATANTSLAEWVADQCGREQSALDPAFAASGTTLPLPEVSEEPSRDVDEESAVSENELQALGLVLGETYGLALTDVEAECVARSLGVTLGEASDAVLDDDAFFAEVVKVFASCGVTTPPTTTPSTTTPDN
;
A
#
# COMPACT_ATOMS: atom_id res chain seq x y z
N MET A 1 -27.61 58.73 -12.00
CA MET A 1 -27.92 59.63 -13.12
C MET A 1 -26.66 59.86 -13.92
N ALA A 2 -26.51 59.11 -15.00
CA ALA A 2 -25.80 59.44 -16.23
C ALA A 2 -26.02 58.25 -17.17
N ASP A 3 -26.92 58.47 -18.11
CA ASP A 3 -27.25 57.67 -19.30
C ASP A 3 -25.96 57.28 -20.07
N GLY A 4 -25.79 56.13 -20.72
CA GLY A 4 -26.67 55.47 -21.67
C GLY A 4 -26.18 55.77 -23.09
N ASN A 5 -25.64 54.77 -23.83
CA ASN A 5 -26.04 54.50 -25.22
C ASN A 5 -25.38 53.25 -25.88
N THR A 6 -26.25 52.46 -26.51
CA THR A 6 -26.14 51.70 -27.79
C THR A 6 -25.10 50.60 -28.07
N SER A 7 -25.58 49.35 -27.98
CA SER A 7 -25.84 48.39 -29.10
C SER A 7 -25.16 48.64 -30.46
N VAL A 8 -24.57 47.59 -31.06
CA VAL A 8 -25.11 46.76 -32.17
C VAL A 8 -23.96 45.92 -32.79
N SER A 9 -24.18 44.60 -32.94
CA SER A 9 -23.83 43.77 -34.13
C SER A 9 -23.26 42.39 -33.76
N ARG A 10 -24.13 41.38 -33.79
CA ARG A 10 -23.76 40.00 -34.16
C ARG A 10 -23.38 39.97 -35.64
N PRO A 11 -22.47 39.05 -36.02
CA PRO A 11 -22.80 38.18 -37.13
C PRO A 11 -22.58 36.69 -36.80
N LEU A 12 -23.56 35.90 -37.23
CA LEU A 12 -23.46 34.46 -37.47
C LEU A 12 -22.57 34.22 -38.70
N ALA A 13 -21.57 33.34 -38.57
CA ALA A 13 -20.98 32.58 -39.68
C ALA A 13 -20.30 31.35 -39.06
N GLN A 14 -20.94 30.18 -39.14
CA GLN A 14 -20.76 29.19 -40.21
C GLN A 14 -19.45 28.38 -40.08
N ASN A 15 -19.62 27.19 -39.50
CA ASN A 15 -19.29 25.90 -40.11
C ASN A 15 -18.02 25.85 -40.97
N ASN A 16 -16.94 25.28 -40.42
CA ASN A 16 -15.88 24.67 -41.21
C ASN A 16 -15.59 23.27 -40.69
N THR A 17 -16.30 22.31 -41.30
CA THR A 17 -15.95 20.89 -41.36
C THR A 17 -14.65 20.74 -42.17
N GLY A 18 -13.52 20.76 -41.47
CA GLY A 18 -12.20 20.44 -42.01
C GLY A 18 -11.97 18.93 -41.99
N VAL A 19 -12.23 18.30 -43.12
CA VAL A 19 -11.97 16.91 -43.51
C VAL A 19 -10.64 16.36 -42.96
N GLY A 20 -10.71 15.46 -41.97
CA GLY A 20 -9.62 14.57 -41.60
C GLY A 20 -9.44 13.50 -42.67
N ARG A 21 -8.49 13.69 -43.59
CA ARG A 21 -8.09 12.68 -44.58
C ARG A 21 -7.49 11.47 -43.85
N PRO A 22 -7.90 10.23 -44.16
CA PRO A 22 -7.10 9.06 -43.81
C PRO A 22 -5.86 9.07 -44.71
N THR A 23 -4.71 9.46 -44.15
CA THR A 23 -3.43 9.31 -44.83
C THR A 23 -3.09 7.84 -44.86
N MET A 24 -3.35 7.23 -46.02
CA MET A 24 -2.84 5.93 -46.43
C MET A 24 -1.35 5.79 -46.08
N CYS A 25 -1.02 4.80 -45.26
CA CYS A 25 0.34 4.36 -45.03
C CYS A 25 0.84 3.70 -46.33
N ARG A 26 1.65 4.45 -47.08
CA ARG A 26 2.19 4.06 -48.37
C ARG A 26 3.32 3.05 -48.12
N THR A 27 3.10 1.80 -48.53
CA THR A 27 4.09 0.75 -48.53
C THR A 27 5.26 1.12 -49.45
N ALA A 28 6.46 1.20 -48.89
CA ALA A 28 7.71 1.15 -49.63
C ALA A 28 8.66 0.22 -48.89
N PHE A 29 8.85 -0.97 -49.48
CA PHE A 29 9.76 -2.01 -49.06
C PHE A 29 11.14 -1.68 -49.67
N VAL A 30 12.12 -1.28 -48.86
CA VAL A 30 13.56 -1.35 -49.21
C VAL A 30 14.33 -1.77 -47.97
N ALA A 31 15.11 -2.84 -48.13
CA ALA A 31 15.80 -3.57 -47.09
C ALA A 31 17.10 -2.90 -46.60
N ALA A 32 17.48 -3.31 -45.38
CA ALA A 32 18.85 -3.55 -44.88
C ALA A 32 19.37 -2.64 -43.75
N VAL A 33 19.54 -3.29 -42.58
CA VAL A 33 20.51 -3.06 -41.49
C VAL A 33 20.19 -1.98 -40.44
N ALA A 34 20.13 -2.46 -39.19
CA ALA A 34 20.30 -1.75 -37.91
C ALA A 34 19.28 -0.64 -37.57
N VAL A 35 18.21 -1.05 -36.92
CA VAL A 35 17.76 -0.60 -35.58
C VAL A 35 16.62 -1.56 -35.25
N VAL A 36 16.77 -2.36 -34.19
CA VAL A 36 15.60 -2.96 -33.54
C VAL A 36 14.77 -1.76 -33.14
N ALA A 37 13.72 -1.50 -33.92
CA ALA A 37 12.71 -0.54 -33.59
C ALA A 37 12.20 -0.97 -32.21
N LEU A 38 12.61 -0.23 -31.18
CA LEU A 38 11.72 0.07 -30.08
C LEU A 38 10.49 0.65 -30.78
N SER A 39 9.54 -0.22 -31.11
CA SER A 39 8.16 0.16 -31.17
C SER A 39 7.91 0.84 -29.84
N ALA A 40 8.01 2.16 -29.82
CA ALA A 40 7.26 2.98 -28.92
C ALA A 40 5.78 2.67 -29.24
N CYS A 41 5.35 1.50 -28.78
CA CYS A 41 3.97 1.25 -28.45
C CYS A 41 3.63 2.42 -27.53
N GLY A 42 2.73 3.30 -27.98
CA GLY A 42 1.98 4.10 -27.02
C GLY A 42 1.26 3.08 -26.15
N GLY A 43 1.93 2.62 -25.10
CA GLY A 43 1.30 1.88 -24.02
C GLY A 43 0.15 2.72 -23.53
N ASP A 44 -0.93 2.05 -23.15
CA ASP A 44 -1.99 2.73 -22.44
C ASP A 44 -1.40 3.17 -21.10
N THR A 45 -0.93 4.42 -21.03
CA THR A 45 -0.20 4.94 -19.86
C THR A 45 -1.01 4.77 -18.59
N VAL A 46 -2.34 4.69 -18.72
CA VAL A 46 -3.23 4.40 -17.59
C VAL A 46 -3.08 2.95 -17.15
N ALA A 47 -3.19 1.98 -18.05
CA ALA A 47 -3.05 0.56 -17.73
C ALA A 47 -1.67 0.23 -17.13
N ASP A 48 -0.60 0.74 -17.74
CA ASP A 48 0.77 0.54 -17.24
C ASP A 48 0.95 1.16 -15.84
N THR A 49 0.38 2.35 -15.60
CA THR A 49 0.44 3.00 -14.28
C THR A 49 -0.39 2.25 -13.24
N CYS A 50 -1.55 1.70 -13.62
CA CYS A 50 -2.38 0.89 -12.73
C CYS A 50 -1.68 -0.41 -12.29
N GLU A 51 -0.95 -1.07 -13.20
CA GLU A 51 -0.12 -2.22 -12.86
C GLU A 51 0.98 -1.81 -11.86
N GLN A 52 1.73 -0.75 -12.17
CA GLN A 52 2.78 -0.25 -11.29
C GLN A 52 2.26 0.20 -9.93
N ALA A 53 1.02 0.70 -9.85
CA ALA A 53 0.42 1.11 -8.58
C ALA A 53 0.22 -0.05 -7.62
N SER A 54 -0.04 -1.26 -8.11
CA SER A 54 -0.19 -2.41 -7.22
C SER A 54 1.16 -2.83 -6.62
N LEU A 55 2.21 -2.76 -7.42
CA LEU A 55 3.58 -3.06 -6.99
C LEU A 55 4.09 -1.99 -6.02
N LEU A 56 3.77 -0.73 -6.30
CA LEU A 56 4.14 0.39 -5.45
C LEU A 56 3.49 0.31 -4.06
N GLU A 57 2.21 -0.04 -4.00
CA GLU A 57 1.48 -0.21 -2.74
C GLU A 57 2.11 -1.30 -1.86
N ASN A 58 2.47 -2.44 -2.47
CA ASN A 58 3.17 -3.52 -1.77
C ASN A 58 4.57 -3.10 -1.27
N ALA A 59 5.35 -2.42 -2.12
CA ALA A 59 6.67 -1.90 -1.74
C ALA A 59 6.56 -0.88 -0.60
N ARG A 60 5.55 -0.02 -0.67
CA ARG A 60 5.23 0.99 0.35
C ARG A 60 4.90 0.36 1.69
N ALA A 61 4.02 -0.65 1.72
CA ALA A 61 3.72 -1.39 2.95
C ALA A 61 4.95 -2.11 3.53
N ARG A 62 5.89 -2.55 2.70
CA ARG A 62 7.15 -3.18 3.16
C ARG A 62 8.08 -2.19 3.83
N VAL A 63 8.38 -1.06 3.19
CA VAL A 63 9.25 -0.04 3.79
C VAL A 63 8.62 0.56 5.04
N GLU A 64 7.29 0.73 5.05
CA GLU A 64 6.57 1.25 6.23
C GLU A 64 6.74 0.33 7.43
N ARG A 65 6.51 -0.97 7.24
CA ARG A 65 6.73 -1.97 8.30
C ARG A 65 8.18 -2.04 8.76
N ALA A 66 9.11 -2.08 7.82
CA ALA A 66 10.55 -2.19 8.10
C ALA A 66 11.04 -1.03 8.98
N VAL A 67 10.54 0.18 8.75
CA VAL A 67 10.93 1.40 9.47
C VAL A 67 10.12 1.62 10.76
N THR A 68 8.87 1.15 10.82
CA THR A 68 8.09 1.20 12.08
C THR A 68 8.61 0.17 13.09
N ALA A 69 9.04 -1.00 12.63
CA ALA A 69 9.51 -2.11 13.47
C ALA A 69 11.04 -2.28 13.46
N LEU A 70 11.81 -1.18 13.44
CA LEU A 70 13.29 -1.21 13.32
C LEU A 70 13.98 -2.21 14.28
N GLU A 71 13.49 -2.36 15.50
CA GLU A 71 14.05 -3.30 16.49
C GLU A 71 13.90 -4.78 16.09
N GLN A 72 12.95 -5.09 15.20
CA GLN A 72 12.64 -6.43 14.71
C GLN A 72 13.07 -6.63 13.24
N THR A 73 13.39 -5.54 12.54
CA THR A 73 13.80 -5.54 11.13
C THR A 73 15.30 -5.82 11.02
N SER A 74 15.70 -6.73 10.13
CA SER A 74 17.12 -6.94 9.83
C SER A 74 17.71 -5.80 8.98
N GLN A 75 19.03 -5.59 9.03
CA GLN A 75 19.72 -4.62 8.18
C GLN A 75 19.41 -4.82 6.69
N LEU A 76 19.47 -6.08 6.23
CA LEU A 76 19.21 -6.43 4.83
C LEU A 76 17.76 -6.13 4.44
N GLU A 77 16.80 -6.50 5.29
CA GLU A 77 15.38 -6.23 5.05
C GLU A 77 15.09 -4.73 4.96
N LEU A 78 15.70 -3.93 5.84
CA LEU A 78 15.56 -2.47 5.83
C LEU A 78 16.12 -1.86 4.54
N GLU A 79 17.29 -2.30 4.10
CA GLU A 79 17.92 -1.87 2.86
C GLU A 79 17.06 -2.25 1.65
N GLU A 80 16.69 -3.52 1.51
CA GLU A 80 15.90 -4.03 0.39
C GLU A 80 14.54 -3.35 0.28
N ALA A 81 13.82 -3.20 1.40
CA ALA A 81 12.51 -2.57 1.40
C ALA A 81 12.59 -1.08 1.02
N THR A 82 13.61 -0.37 1.51
CA THR A 82 13.79 1.06 1.23
C THR A 82 14.25 1.32 -0.21
N LEU A 83 15.09 0.45 -0.77
CA LEU A 83 15.52 0.58 -2.17
C LEU A 83 14.39 0.20 -3.15
N ASP A 84 13.62 -0.86 -2.87
CA ASP A 84 12.49 -1.29 -3.73
C ASP A 84 11.48 -0.15 -3.89
N ILE A 85 11.09 0.57 -2.83
CA ILE A 85 10.12 1.68 -2.96
C ILE A 85 10.62 2.82 -3.86
N VAL A 86 11.91 3.16 -3.80
CA VAL A 86 12.52 4.20 -4.66
C VAL A 86 12.55 3.76 -6.13
N ASP A 87 12.88 2.49 -6.37
CA ASP A 87 12.88 1.91 -7.72
C ASP A 87 11.47 1.86 -8.30
N ARG A 88 10.46 1.44 -7.51
CA ARG A 88 9.05 1.44 -7.94
C ARG A 88 8.52 2.85 -8.25
N LEU A 89 8.85 3.83 -7.41
CA LEU A 89 8.46 5.23 -7.66
C LEU A 89 9.12 5.78 -8.93
N SER A 90 10.38 5.42 -9.18
CA SER A 90 11.10 5.80 -10.39
C SER A 90 10.47 5.21 -11.64
N LEU A 91 10.20 3.91 -11.64
CA LEU A 91 9.53 3.20 -12.73
C LEU A 91 8.13 3.74 -13.00
N MET A 92 7.32 3.95 -11.94
CA MET A 92 5.99 4.52 -12.10
C MET A 92 6.06 5.92 -12.72
N ARG A 93 7.02 6.76 -12.31
CA ARG A 93 7.16 8.12 -12.84
C ARG A 93 7.51 8.15 -14.32
N GLU A 94 8.18 7.12 -14.84
CA GLU A 94 8.50 7.00 -16.27
C GLU A 94 7.26 6.75 -17.13
N VAL A 95 6.34 5.90 -16.65
CA VAL A 95 5.12 5.51 -17.39
C VAL A 95 3.91 6.39 -17.07
N ALA A 96 3.94 7.10 -15.94
CA ALA A 96 2.80 7.87 -15.44
C ALA A 96 2.39 9.05 -16.34
N PRO A 97 1.07 9.35 -16.40
CA PRO A 97 0.57 10.55 -17.06
C PRO A 97 1.14 11.82 -16.43
N ARG A 98 1.11 12.94 -17.17
CA ARG A 98 1.74 14.20 -16.74
C ARG A 98 1.26 14.69 -15.38
N ASP A 99 -0.01 14.49 -15.07
CA ASP A 99 -0.65 14.98 -13.84
C ASP A 99 -0.08 14.30 -12.58
N LEU A 100 0.43 13.07 -12.70
CA LEU A 100 1.06 12.33 -11.61
C LEU A 100 2.57 12.60 -11.43
N ARG A 101 3.23 13.26 -12.39
CA ARG A 101 4.69 13.46 -12.33
C ARG A 101 5.14 14.32 -11.15
N SER A 102 4.33 15.31 -10.78
CA SER A 102 4.63 16.18 -9.63
C SER A 102 4.41 15.44 -8.31
N PRO A 103 3.24 14.81 -8.04
CA PRO A 103 3.05 13.95 -6.87
C PRO A 103 4.14 12.88 -6.71
N LEU A 104 4.44 12.11 -7.76
CA LEU A 104 5.48 11.09 -7.73
C LEU A 104 6.88 11.67 -7.49
N GLY A 105 7.16 12.88 -7.96
CA GLY A 105 8.41 13.58 -7.68
C GLY A 105 8.57 13.93 -6.20
N VAL A 106 7.49 14.32 -5.51
CA VAL A 106 7.50 14.62 -4.07
C VAL A 106 7.71 13.35 -3.26
N LEU A 107 6.99 12.27 -3.59
CA LEU A 107 7.16 10.98 -2.92
C LEU A 107 8.57 10.42 -3.11
N LEU A 108 9.11 10.49 -4.34
CA LEU A 108 10.47 10.05 -4.64
C LEU A 108 11.51 10.86 -3.85
N ALA A 109 11.30 12.16 -3.65
CA ALA A 109 12.19 12.99 -2.85
C ALA A 109 12.16 12.59 -1.36
N ALA A 110 10.97 12.30 -0.80
CA ALA A 110 10.82 11.88 0.59
C ALA A 110 11.48 10.51 0.85
N TYR A 111 11.16 9.50 0.04
CA TYR A 111 11.79 8.17 0.14
C TYR A 111 13.28 8.19 -0.20
N GLY A 112 13.69 9.02 -1.16
CA GLY A 112 15.10 9.23 -1.48
C GLY A 112 15.89 9.82 -0.31
N GLN A 113 15.30 10.77 0.42
CA GLN A 113 15.94 11.32 1.62
C GLN A 113 16.08 10.25 2.71
N LEU A 114 15.06 9.44 2.94
CA LEU A 114 15.11 8.32 3.88
C LEU A 114 16.21 7.32 3.52
N THR A 115 16.27 6.92 2.24
CA THR A 115 17.30 6.05 1.67
C THR A 115 18.69 6.57 1.95
N VAL A 116 18.95 7.85 1.68
CA VAL A 116 20.26 8.48 1.91
C VAL A 116 20.61 8.47 3.40
N THR A 117 19.66 8.83 4.27
CA THR A 117 19.92 8.87 5.72
C THR A 117 20.22 7.49 6.31
N LEU A 118 19.49 6.46 5.89
CA LEU A 118 19.73 5.08 6.31
C LEU A 118 21.04 4.53 5.74
N GLY A 119 21.36 4.82 4.47
CA GLY A 119 22.63 4.43 3.86
C GLY A 119 23.85 5.04 4.57
N ASN A 120 23.73 6.27 5.09
CA ASN A 120 24.83 6.94 5.81
C ASN A 120 25.20 6.25 7.14
N ILE A 121 24.24 5.58 7.78
CA ILE A 121 24.46 4.79 8.99
C ILE A 121 24.67 3.30 8.68
N GLY A 122 24.89 2.96 7.40
CA GLY A 122 25.12 1.58 6.97
C GLY A 122 23.91 0.68 7.14
N TRP A 123 22.69 1.24 7.09
CA TRP A 123 21.43 0.50 7.25
C TRP A 123 21.24 -0.18 8.62
N ASP A 124 22.04 0.17 9.63
CA ASP A 124 21.93 -0.41 10.98
C ASP A 124 20.61 0.00 11.65
N PRO A 125 19.68 -0.94 11.90
CA PRO A 125 18.38 -0.63 12.50
C PRO A 125 18.48 -0.11 13.94
N THR A 126 19.52 -0.51 14.68
CA THR A 126 19.75 -0.04 16.06
C THR A 126 20.18 1.43 16.04
N LEU A 127 21.06 1.81 15.11
CA LEU A 127 21.44 3.21 14.94
C LEU A 127 20.31 4.06 14.36
N ALA A 128 19.50 3.49 13.45
CA ALA A 128 18.37 4.18 12.82
C ALA A 128 17.31 4.67 13.82
N THR A 129 17.11 3.94 14.91
CA THR A 129 16.15 4.30 15.97
C THR A 129 16.46 5.66 16.59
N ASP A 130 17.73 5.99 16.82
CA ASP A 130 18.13 7.22 17.52
C ASP A 130 18.82 8.26 16.62
N ASP A 131 19.10 7.92 15.35
CA ASP A 131 19.79 8.83 14.42
C ASP A 131 18.92 10.04 14.04
N ALA A 132 19.40 11.24 14.36
CA ALA A 132 18.64 12.48 14.15
C ALA A 132 18.29 12.75 12.67
N ALA A 133 19.11 12.30 11.72
CA ALA A 133 18.85 12.49 10.30
C ALA A 133 17.79 11.51 9.79
N VAL A 134 17.84 10.25 10.22
CA VAL A 134 16.78 9.25 9.95
C VAL A 134 15.44 9.72 10.55
N GLN A 135 15.47 10.21 11.79
CA GLN A 135 14.28 10.77 12.45
C GLN A 135 13.72 11.98 11.71
N ALA A 136 14.57 12.87 11.19
CA ALA A 136 14.13 13.99 10.37
C ALA A 136 13.53 13.52 9.03
N ALA A 137 14.13 12.53 8.37
CA ALA A 137 13.61 11.96 7.13
C ALA A 137 12.24 11.30 7.32
N ARG A 138 12.03 10.57 8.43
CA ARG A 138 10.72 10.01 8.80
C ARG A 138 9.67 11.08 9.03
N ARG A 139 10.00 12.15 9.77
CA ARG A 139 9.08 13.27 10.02
C ARG A 139 8.67 14.02 8.74
N ALA A 140 9.52 14.05 7.71
CA ALA A 140 9.17 14.67 6.43
C ALA A 140 7.92 14.05 5.78
N PHE A 141 7.57 12.79 6.11
CA PHE A 141 6.33 12.17 5.64
C PHE A 141 5.07 12.76 6.27
N THR A 142 5.19 13.53 7.35
CA THR A 142 4.09 14.32 7.93
C THR A 142 3.88 15.66 7.24
N ASP A 143 4.79 16.07 6.34
CA ASP A 143 4.66 17.34 5.64
C ASP A 143 3.43 17.33 4.74
N GLN A 144 2.71 18.45 4.74
CA GLN A 144 1.52 18.64 3.90
C GLN A 144 1.76 18.30 2.43
N SER A 145 2.98 18.57 1.92
CA SER A 145 3.33 18.26 0.53
C SER A 145 3.38 16.76 0.24
N VAL A 146 3.89 15.95 1.17
CA VAL A 146 3.96 14.48 1.05
C VAL A 146 2.58 13.88 1.22
N ALA A 147 1.81 14.35 2.22
CA ALA A 147 0.42 13.95 2.41
C ALA A 147 -0.43 14.23 1.17
N THR A 148 -0.35 15.45 0.62
CA THR A 148 -1.07 15.83 -0.61
C THR A 148 -0.65 14.99 -1.80
N ALA A 149 0.66 14.72 -1.97
CA ALA A 149 1.14 13.88 -3.06
C ALA A 149 0.62 12.44 -2.98
N ASN A 150 0.56 11.87 -1.77
CA ASN A 150 0.00 10.54 -1.56
C ASN A 150 -1.51 10.50 -1.82
N THR A 151 -2.26 11.51 -1.35
CA THR A 151 -3.70 11.63 -1.65
C THR A 151 -3.94 11.77 -3.16
N SER A 152 -3.20 12.61 -3.87
CA SER A 152 -3.35 12.76 -5.33
C SER A 152 -3.06 11.46 -6.08
N LEU A 153 -2.10 10.66 -5.62
CA LEU A 153 -1.82 9.35 -6.20
C LEU A 153 -2.96 8.34 -5.92
N ALA A 154 -3.46 8.32 -4.68
CA ALA A 154 -4.56 7.43 -4.28
C ALA A 154 -5.86 7.76 -5.03
N GLU A 155 -6.23 9.04 -5.12
CA GLU A 155 -7.39 9.53 -5.88
C GLU A 155 -7.27 9.15 -7.36
N TRP A 156 -6.10 9.37 -7.97
CA TRP A 156 -5.90 8.99 -9.37
C TRP A 156 -6.07 7.49 -9.59
N VAL A 157 -5.57 6.65 -8.68
CA VAL A 157 -5.72 5.19 -8.80
C VAL A 157 -7.16 4.74 -8.55
N ALA A 158 -7.88 5.39 -7.62
CA ALA A 158 -9.31 5.15 -7.45
C ALA A 158 -10.09 5.48 -8.73
N ASP A 159 -9.84 6.66 -9.31
CA ASP A 159 -10.55 7.16 -10.49
C ASP A 159 -10.22 6.37 -11.76
N GLN A 160 -8.96 6.02 -11.98
CA GLN A 160 -8.49 5.44 -13.25
C GLN A 160 -8.36 3.91 -13.20
N CYS A 161 -8.06 3.34 -12.04
CA CYS A 161 -7.87 1.90 -11.87
C CYS A 161 -9.06 1.22 -11.19
N GLY A 162 -10.04 1.98 -10.68
CA GLY A 162 -11.25 1.44 -10.06
C GLY A 162 -11.00 0.72 -8.72
N ARG A 163 -9.90 1.06 -8.03
CA ARG A 163 -9.53 0.46 -6.74
C ARG A 163 -8.99 1.51 -5.78
N GLU A 164 -9.32 1.38 -4.51
CA GLU A 164 -8.74 2.22 -3.46
C GLU A 164 -7.30 1.78 -3.17
N GLN A 165 -6.47 2.73 -2.74
CA GLN A 165 -5.14 2.44 -2.20
C GLN A 165 -5.14 2.56 -0.69
N SER A 166 -4.29 1.75 -0.06
CA SER A 166 -3.99 1.85 1.36
C SER A 166 -3.41 3.24 1.71
N ALA A 167 -3.94 3.86 2.77
CA ALA A 167 -3.44 5.13 3.30
C ALA A 167 -2.00 4.99 3.84
N LEU A 168 -1.25 6.11 3.90
CA LEU A 168 0.03 6.19 4.64
C LEU A 168 -0.20 5.85 6.09
N ASP A 169 0.55 4.87 6.62
CA ASP A 169 0.52 4.58 8.04
C ASP A 169 1.20 5.73 8.81
N PRO A 170 0.47 6.47 9.67
CA PRO A 170 1.07 7.55 10.47
C PRO A 170 2.16 7.03 11.43
N ALA A 171 2.15 5.75 11.81
CA ALA A 171 3.18 5.16 12.66
C ALA A 171 4.57 5.15 11.99
N PHE A 172 4.63 5.08 10.66
CA PHE A 172 5.87 5.18 9.90
C PHE A 172 6.63 6.48 10.17
N ALA A 173 5.89 7.58 10.29
CA ALA A 173 6.46 8.89 10.58
C ALA A 173 6.73 9.13 12.09
N ALA A 174 6.19 8.26 12.95
CA ALA A 174 6.29 8.38 14.39
C ALA A 174 7.49 7.59 14.93
N SER A 175 8.61 8.28 15.12
CA SER A 175 9.49 8.00 16.26
C SER A 175 10.10 9.30 16.79
N GLY A 176 10.18 9.41 18.11
CA GLY A 176 10.70 10.58 18.81
C GLY A 176 9.72 11.75 18.96
N THR A 177 8.58 11.53 19.64
CA THR A 177 7.83 12.63 20.27
C THR A 177 8.53 13.07 21.56
N THR A 178 9.35 14.13 21.47
CA THR A 178 9.61 15.03 22.60
C THR A 178 8.67 16.23 22.59
N LEU A 179 7.50 16.11 21.97
CA LEU A 179 6.41 17.05 22.23
C LEU A 179 5.77 16.69 23.56
N PRO A 180 5.46 17.67 24.43
CA PRO A 180 4.68 17.39 25.63
C PRO A 180 3.43 16.64 25.20
N LEU A 181 3.15 15.53 25.90
CA LEU A 181 1.90 14.77 25.75
C LEU A 181 0.78 15.80 25.55
N PRO A 182 0.02 15.76 24.44
CA PRO A 182 -1.27 16.42 24.46
C PRO A 182 -1.97 15.89 25.71
N GLU A 183 -2.58 16.78 26.49
CA GLU A 183 -3.48 16.33 27.54
C GLU A 183 -4.36 15.27 26.93
N VAL A 184 -4.47 14.12 27.60
CA VAL A 184 -5.42 13.07 27.26
C VAL A 184 -6.79 13.75 27.34
N SER A 185 -7.20 14.32 26.22
CA SER A 185 -8.50 14.94 26.05
C SER A 185 -9.43 13.79 25.79
N GLU A 186 -9.78 13.14 26.90
CA GLU A 186 -10.75 12.08 27.04
C GLU A 186 -10.34 10.80 26.28
N GLU A 187 -10.45 9.66 26.94
CA GLU A 187 -10.54 8.38 26.23
C GLU A 187 -11.53 8.58 25.07
N PRO A 188 -11.24 8.13 23.84
CA PRO A 188 -12.27 8.14 22.81
C PRO A 188 -13.48 7.46 23.42
N SER A 189 -14.57 8.23 23.54
CA SER A 189 -15.84 7.74 24.03
C SER A 189 -16.10 6.41 23.35
N ARG A 190 -16.23 5.34 24.13
CA ARG A 190 -16.73 4.01 23.69
C ARG A 190 -18.22 4.07 23.31
N ASP A 191 -18.62 5.19 22.71
CA ASP A 191 -19.94 5.49 22.18
C ASP A 191 -19.87 5.60 20.66
N VAL A 192 -18.86 4.98 20.03
CA VAL A 192 -19.07 4.43 18.69
C VAL A 192 -19.74 3.09 18.94
N ASP A 193 -20.98 2.94 18.48
CA ASP A 193 -21.60 1.63 18.30
C ASP A 193 -20.65 0.79 17.41
N GLU A 194 -19.72 0.05 18.02
CA GLU A 194 -19.00 -1.04 17.34
C GLU A 194 -19.97 -2.21 17.16
N GLU A 195 -21.04 -1.97 16.41
CA GLU A 195 -21.78 -3.00 15.69
C GLU A 195 -21.27 -3.03 14.25
N SER A 196 -19.95 -3.04 14.07
CA SER A 196 -19.38 -3.65 12.87
C SER A 196 -19.14 -5.11 13.22
N ALA A 197 -20.23 -5.89 13.35
CA ALA A 197 -20.10 -7.33 13.37
C ALA A 197 -19.32 -7.71 12.11
N VAL A 198 -18.12 -8.29 12.29
CA VAL A 198 -17.32 -8.83 11.19
C VAL A 198 -18.25 -9.67 10.33
N SER A 199 -18.35 -9.34 9.04
CA SER A 199 -19.33 -9.99 8.17
C SER A 199 -19.05 -11.49 8.09
N GLU A 200 -20.08 -12.32 7.94
CA GLU A 200 -19.93 -13.77 7.82
C GLU A 200 -18.93 -14.15 6.71
N ASN A 201 -18.93 -13.40 5.60
CA ASN A 201 -18.00 -13.59 4.48
C ASN A 201 -16.53 -13.32 4.85
N GLU A 202 -16.28 -12.36 5.74
CA GLU A 202 -14.92 -12.02 6.19
C GLU A 202 -14.39 -13.07 7.17
N LEU A 203 -15.25 -13.57 8.06
CA LEU A 203 -14.92 -14.70 8.93
C LEU A 203 -14.68 -15.99 8.13
N GLN A 204 -15.44 -16.21 7.05
CA GLN A 204 -15.22 -17.35 6.14
C GLN A 204 -13.87 -17.23 5.42
N ALA A 205 -13.56 -16.07 4.85
CA ALA A 205 -12.28 -15.85 4.18
C ALA A 205 -11.09 -16.06 5.13
N LEU A 206 -11.17 -15.50 6.34
CA LEU A 206 -10.15 -15.69 7.37
C LEU A 206 -10.03 -17.17 7.78
N GLY A 207 -11.16 -17.85 7.98
CA GLY A 207 -11.20 -19.25 8.34
C GLY A 207 -10.56 -20.16 7.30
N LEU A 208 -10.78 -19.90 6.00
CA LEU A 208 -10.17 -20.66 4.91
C LEU A 208 -8.65 -20.49 4.90
N VAL A 209 -8.14 -19.27 5.08
CA VAL A 209 -6.69 -19.00 5.19
C VAL A 209 -6.08 -19.72 6.40
N LEU A 210 -6.79 -19.75 7.53
CA LEU A 210 -6.37 -20.51 8.71
C LEU A 210 -6.35 -22.01 8.43
N GLY A 211 -7.38 -22.54 7.75
CA GLY A 211 -7.41 -23.92 7.28
C GLY A 211 -6.18 -24.27 6.44
N GLU A 212 -5.87 -23.46 5.42
CA GLU A 212 -4.71 -23.64 4.55
C GLU A 212 -3.38 -23.62 5.31
N THR A 213 -3.23 -22.71 6.27
CA THR A 213 -2.04 -22.60 7.13
C THR A 213 -1.76 -23.89 7.91
N TYR A 214 -2.82 -24.58 8.31
CA TYR A 214 -2.75 -25.86 9.03
C TYR A 214 -2.88 -27.08 8.10
N GLY A 215 -2.92 -26.89 6.78
CA GLY A 215 -3.00 -27.96 5.78
C GLY A 215 -4.37 -28.63 5.71
N LEU A 216 -5.44 -27.94 6.11
CA LEU A 216 -6.81 -28.45 6.19
C LEU A 216 -7.73 -27.74 5.20
N ALA A 217 -8.50 -28.54 4.46
CA ALA A 217 -9.59 -28.03 3.63
C ALA A 217 -10.84 -27.89 4.50
N LEU A 218 -11.24 -26.65 4.78
CA LEU A 218 -12.46 -26.34 5.53
C LEU A 218 -13.61 -26.04 4.56
N THR A 219 -14.83 -26.42 4.94
CA THR A 219 -16.05 -25.88 4.32
C THR A 219 -16.31 -24.46 4.82
N ASP A 220 -17.11 -23.68 4.10
CA ASP A 220 -17.44 -22.29 4.48
C ASP A 220 -18.00 -22.20 5.91
N VAL A 221 -18.84 -23.16 6.31
CA VAL A 221 -19.43 -23.23 7.65
C VAL A 221 -18.38 -23.55 8.73
N GLU A 222 -17.43 -24.44 8.43
CA GLU A 222 -16.33 -24.76 9.34
C GLU A 222 -15.34 -23.59 9.46
N ALA A 223 -15.04 -22.92 8.35
CA ALA A 223 -14.15 -21.77 8.28
C ALA A 223 -14.69 -20.60 9.13
N GLU A 224 -15.97 -20.26 8.98
CA GLU A 224 -16.60 -19.21 9.78
C GLU A 224 -16.55 -19.51 11.29
N CYS A 225 -16.87 -20.77 11.65
CA CYS A 225 -16.83 -21.22 13.04
C CYS A 225 -15.42 -21.10 13.63
N VAL A 226 -14.41 -21.61 12.89
CA VAL A 226 -13.01 -21.60 13.34
C VAL A 226 -12.51 -20.17 13.55
N ALA A 227 -12.75 -19.27 12.60
CA ALA A 227 -12.34 -17.87 12.70
C ALA A 227 -12.99 -17.17 13.90
N ARG A 228 -14.30 -17.36 14.09
CA ARG A 228 -15.04 -16.77 15.21
C ARG A 228 -14.55 -17.30 16.56
N SER A 229 -14.41 -18.62 16.69
CA SER A 229 -14.01 -19.26 17.94
C SER A 229 -12.56 -18.93 18.31
N LEU A 230 -11.63 -18.91 17.36
CA LEU A 230 -10.25 -18.48 17.62
C LEU A 230 -10.17 -17.01 18.02
N GLY A 231 -10.95 -16.13 17.37
CA GLY A 231 -11.01 -14.72 17.74
C GLY A 231 -11.45 -14.49 19.19
N VAL A 232 -12.47 -15.23 19.65
CA VAL A 232 -12.92 -15.17 21.06
C VAL A 232 -11.85 -15.74 22.00
N THR A 233 -11.35 -16.95 21.71
CA THR A 233 -10.39 -17.62 22.58
C THR A 233 -9.08 -16.85 22.74
N LEU A 234 -8.57 -16.23 21.67
CA LEU A 234 -7.35 -15.41 21.72
C LEU A 234 -7.60 -14.02 22.28
N GLY A 235 -8.79 -13.45 22.06
CA GLY A 235 -9.19 -12.19 22.69
C GLY A 235 -9.26 -12.31 24.22
N GLU A 236 -9.80 -13.41 24.73
CA GLU A 236 -9.86 -13.72 26.17
C GLU A 236 -8.49 -14.11 26.76
N ALA A 237 -7.56 -14.60 25.93
CA ALA A 237 -6.20 -14.99 26.33
C ALA A 237 -5.17 -13.84 26.22
N SER A 238 -5.59 -12.61 25.97
CA SER A 238 -4.70 -11.46 25.71
C SER A 238 -3.69 -11.14 26.83
N ASP A 239 -3.95 -11.59 28.07
CA ASP A 239 -3.02 -11.47 29.21
C ASP A 239 -2.26 -12.78 29.55
N ALA A 240 -2.50 -13.86 28.81
CA ALA A 240 -1.90 -15.17 29.05
C ALA A 240 -0.74 -15.43 28.09
N VAL A 241 0.47 -15.63 28.62
CA VAL A 241 1.61 -16.13 27.85
C VAL A 241 1.40 -17.64 27.64
N LEU A 242 0.87 -18.01 26.48
CA LEU A 242 0.80 -19.39 26.02
C LEU A 242 2.11 -19.75 25.32
N ASP A 243 2.72 -20.89 25.70
CA ASP A 243 3.78 -21.48 24.89
C ASP A 243 3.20 -22.11 23.61
N ASP A 244 4.07 -22.43 22.65
CA ASP A 244 3.68 -22.93 21.33
C ASP A 244 2.84 -24.21 21.41
N ASP A 245 3.11 -25.09 22.39
CA ASP A 245 2.38 -26.34 22.59
C ASP A 245 0.98 -26.08 23.17
N ALA A 246 0.87 -25.16 24.13
CA ALA A 246 -0.39 -24.74 24.73
C ALA A 246 -1.27 -23.99 23.73
N PHE A 247 -0.67 -23.12 22.90
CA PHE A 247 -1.35 -22.43 21.81
C PHE A 247 -1.87 -23.44 20.77
N PHE A 248 -1.02 -24.36 20.33
CA PHE A 248 -1.41 -25.37 19.34
C PHE A 248 -2.51 -26.31 19.87
N ALA A 249 -2.43 -26.70 21.15
CA ALA A 249 -3.47 -27.49 21.79
C ALA A 249 -4.83 -26.77 21.79
N GLU A 250 -4.83 -25.44 21.91
CA GLU A 250 -6.05 -24.63 21.86
C GLU A 250 -6.62 -24.56 20.43
N VAL A 251 -5.75 -24.38 19.43
CA VAL A 251 -6.13 -24.43 18.01
C VAL A 251 -6.78 -25.78 17.67
N VAL A 252 -6.16 -26.90 18.09
CA VAL A 252 -6.72 -28.24 17.87
C VAL A 252 -8.11 -28.40 18.48
N LYS A 253 -8.32 -27.87 19.70
CA LYS A 253 -9.65 -27.91 20.36
C LYS A 253 -10.68 -27.10 19.58
N VAL A 254 -10.33 -25.91 19.10
CA VAL A 254 -11.25 -25.06 18.34
C VAL A 254 -11.67 -25.75 17.04
N PHE A 255 -10.72 -26.30 16.27
CA PHE A 255 -11.02 -27.04 15.04
C PHE A 255 -11.93 -28.24 15.30
N ALA A 256 -11.65 -29.02 16.36
CA ALA A 256 -12.51 -30.14 16.75
C ALA A 256 -13.92 -29.70 17.16
N SER A 257 -14.04 -28.57 17.88
CA SER A 257 -15.33 -28.02 18.31
C SER A 257 -16.20 -27.53 17.15
N CYS A 258 -15.56 -27.09 16.05
CA CYS A 258 -16.20 -26.68 14.82
C CYS A 258 -16.53 -27.84 13.86
N GLY A 259 -16.34 -29.09 14.29
CA GLY A 259 -16.71 -30.28 13.51
C GLY A 259 -15.67 -30.74 12.49
N VAL A 260 -14.47 -30.15 12.49
CA VAL A 260 -13.39 -30.55 11.59
C VAL A 260 -12.90 -31.95 11.95
N THR A 261 -13.19 -32.92 11.08
CA THR A 261 -12.99 -34.35 11.33
C THR A 261 -11.53 -34.81 11.34
N THR A 262 -10.64 -33.97 10.81
CA THR A 262 -9.19 -34.13 10.81
C THR A 262 -8.56 -32.89 11.41
N PRO A 263 -8.38 -32.81 12.75
CA PRO A 263 -7.75 -31.67 13.38
C PRO A 263 -6.27 -31.56 12.95
N PRO A 264 -5.65 -30.37 13.10
CA PRO A 264 -4.25 -30.20 12.72
C PRO A 264 -3.36 -31.17 13.51
N THR A 265 -2.47 -31.87 12.79
CA THR A 265 -1.54 -32.86 13.38
C THR A 265 -0.11 -32.37 13.42
N THR A 266 0.15 -31.21 12.82
CA THR A 266 1.45 -30.55 12.74
C THR A 266 1.30 -29.11 13.14
N THR A 267 2.20 -28.61 13.98
CA THR A 267 2.42 -27.17 14.10
C THR A 267 2.88 -26.65 12.74
N PRO A 268 2.41 -25.47 12.29
CA PRO A 268 2.92 -24.84 11.09
C PRO A 268 4.43 -24.66 11.26
N SER A 269 5.19 -24.94 10.21
CA SER A 269 6.65 -24.84 10.27
C SER A 269 7.03 -23.42 10.64
N THR A 270 7.44 -23.20 11.89
CA THR A 270 8.25 -22.04 12.24
C THR A 270 9.53 -22.23 11.46
N THR A 271 9.68 -21.48 10.38
CA THR A 271 10.98 -21.35 9.74
C THR A 271 11.82 -20.54 10.71
N THR A 272 12.42 -21.22 11.67
CA THR A 272 13.53 -20.67 12.46
C THR A 272 14.60 -20.30 11.42
N PRO A 273 14.98 -19.02 11.30
CA PRO A 273 16.17 -18.68 10.55
C PRO A 273 17.33 -19.32 11.30
N ASP A 274 17.95 -20.35 10.71
CA ASP A 274 19.20 -20.89 11.23
C ASP A 274 20.23 -19.74 11.26
N ASN A 275 20.73 -19.50 12.47
CA ASN A 275 21.74 -18.49 12.83
C ASN A 275 23.04 -18.64 12.02
#